data_AF-A0A9E1GLU1-F1
#
_entry.id   AF-A0A9E1GLU1-F1
#
_cell.length_a   1.000
_cell.length_b   1.000
_cell.length_c   1.000
_cell.angle_alpha   90.00
_cell.angle_beta   90.00
_cell.angle_gamma   90.00
#
_symmetry.space_group_name_H-M   'P 1'
#
loop_
_entity.id
_entity.type
_entity.pdbx_description
1 polymer ?
#
loop_
_entity_poly.entity_id
_entity_poly.type
_entity_poly.pdbx_seq_one_letter_code
_entity_poly.pdbx_strand_id
1 'polypeptide(L)'
;MRQHICKKCGKIYLTDKPDSWYCPECAKESRRNVLVEKTCAICGDSFVGYPRSKYCPTCRIDVQKEQARKRRKNGPARKLGSIDICQACGEKYVVAGGLQRYCPECGETVVSETIREQKRKYAFEHKDYTNARRAELRNNRKICVVCGKPFSSLGPSVTCSPECAAEQKRRNQAVVDVKRGRASPARIFGKMDRTTPQSGIPGITWHKQRQKWQLVIGKKYIGLFGTVEEALHAKRQMEEYSKNHD
;
A
#
# COMPACT_ATOMS: atom_id res chain seq x y z
N MET A 1 9.12 7.20 -0.94
CA MET A 1 8.96 6.43 -2.19
C MET A 1 9.23 4.95 -2.00
N ARG A 2 8.31 4.10 -2.48
CA ARG A 2 8.40 2.63 -2.49
C ARG A 2 8.56 2.16 -3.93
N GLN A 3 9.21 1.01 -4.12
CA GLN A 3 9.31 0.35 -5.43
C GLN A 3 8.27 -0.77 -5.51
N HIS A 4 7.36 -0.68 -6.47
CA HIS A 4 6.36 -1.70 -6.75
C HIS A 4 6.59 -2.30 -8.15
N ILE A 5 6.22 -3.56 -8.32
CA ILE A 5 6.11 -4.24 -9.60
C ILE A 5 4.70 -4.00 -10.15
N CYS A 6 4.61 -3.54 -11.40
CA CYS A 6 3.34 -3.41 -12.09
C CYS A 6 2.76 -4.79 -12.42
N LYS A 7 1.52 -5.07 -12.00
CA LYS A 7 0.85 -6.34 -12.29
C LYS A 7 0.47 -6.55 -13.76
N LYS A 8 0.39 -5.47 -14.55
CA LYS A 8 0.05 -5.53 -15.98
C LYS A 8 1.27 -5.77 -16.87
N CYS A 9 2.39 -5.09 -16.60
CA CYS A 9 3.57 -5.10 -17.48
C CYS A 9 4.88 -5.58 -16.81
N GLY A 10 4.85 -5.92 -15.52
CA GLY A 10 6.02 -6.39 -14.77
C GLY A 10 7.07 -5.32 -14.44
N LYS A 11 6.96 -4.10 -14.98
CA LYS A 11 7.94 -3.03 -14.76
C LYS A 11 7.95 -2.56 -13.31
N ILE A 12 9.15 -2.31 -12.80
CA ILE A 12 9.38 -1.68 -11.49
C ILE A 12 9.10 -0.18 -11.62
N TYR A 13 8.34 0.38 -10.69
CA TYR A 13 8.05 1.80 -10.66
C TYR A 13 7.99 2.34 -9.24
N LEU A 14 8.24 3.65 -9.11
CA LEU A 14 8.19 4.35 -7.83
C LEU A 14 6.78 4.88 -7.54
N THR A 15 6.35 4.73 -6.29
CA THR A 15 5.06 5.23 -5.83
C THR A 15 5.07 5.52 -4.34
N ASP A 16 4.33 6.54 -3.92
CA ASP A 16 4.06 6.83 -2.51
C ASP A 16 2.75 6.20 -2.03
N LYS A 17 1.88 5.80 -2.97
CA LYS A 17 0.58 5.21 -2.65
C LYS A 17 0.74 3.76 -2.18
N PRO A 18 0.14 3.36 -1.04
CA PRO A 18 0.22 1.98 -0.55
C PRO A 18 -0.43 0.97 -1.50
N ASP A 19 -1.56 1.33 -2.10
CA ASP A 19 -2.38 0.46 -2.95
C ASP A 19 -2.25 0.79 -4.44
N SER A 20 -1.02 1.04 -4.90
CA SER A 20 -0.71 1.20 -6.32
C SER A 20 -0.37 -0.15 -6.94
N TRP A 21 -1.19 -0.64 -7.87
CA TRP A 21 -1.05 -1.95 -8.54
C TRP A 21 -0.44 -1.87 -9.94
N TYR A 22 -0.61 -0.72 -10.60
CA TYR A 22 -0.20 -0.47 -11.97
C TYR A 22 0.75 0.72 -12.04
N CYS A 23 1.70 0.67 -12.98
CA CYS A 23 2.51 1.84 -13.29
C CYS A 23 1.61 2.95 -13.89
N PRO A 24 2.06 4.22 -13.90
CA PRO A 24 1.26 5.34 -14.38
C PRO A 24 0.69 5.13 -15.79
N GLU A 25 1.49 4.57 -16.70
CA GLU A 25 1.08 4.30 -18.08
C GLU A 25 0.02 3.20 -18.18
N CYS A 26 0.23 2.06 -17.51
CA CYS A 26 -0.77 0.98 -17.48
C CYS A 26 -2.07 1.40 -16.78
N ALA A 27 -1.97 2.26 -15.75
CA ALA A 27 -3.14 2.81 -15.07
C ALA A 27 -3.93 3.77 -15.99
N LYS A 28 -3.24 4.66 -16.72
CA LYS A 28 -3.89 5.50 -17.75
C LYS A 28 -4.56 4.65 -18.82
N GLU A 29 -3.88 3.60 -19.27
CA GLU A 29 -4.40 2.71 -20.31
C GLU A 29 -5.66 1.97 -19.87
N SER A 30 -5.68 1.45 -18.63
CA SER A 30 -6.89 0.83 -18.08
C SER A 30 -8.09 1.77 -17.96
N ARG A 31 -7.88 3.09 -17.96
CA ARG A 31 -8.96 4.09 -17.93
C ARG A 31 -9.42 4.49 -19.33
N ARG A 32 -8.54 4.40 -20.34
CA ARG A 32 -8.85 4.75 -21.74
C ARG A 32 -9.72 3.71 -22.42
N ASN A 33 -9.47 2.43 -22.17
CA ASN A 33 -10.17 1.36 -22.88
C ASN A 33 -11.54 1.05 -22.25
N VAL A 34 -12.51 1.94 -22.50
CA VAL A 34 -13.89 1.82 -21.99
C VAL A 34 -14.80 1.08 -22.98
N LEU A 35 -14.43 1.05 -24.26
CA LEU A 35 -15.22 0.39 -25.30
C LEU A 35 -14.97 -1.12 -25.29
N VAL A 36 -16.04 -1.88 -25.41
CA VAL A 36 -16.07 -3.34 -25.36
C VAL A 36 -16.94 -3.85 -26.50
N GLU A 37 -16.54 -4.94 -27.13
CA GLU A 37 -17.38 -5.67 -28.08
C GLU A 37 -18.58 -6.29 -27.36
N LYS A 38 -19.77 -6.04 -27.87
CA LYS A 38 -21.03 -6.52 -27.31
C LYS A 38 -21.95 -7.00 -28.42
N THR A 39 -22.82 -7.92 -28.04
CA THR A 39 -23.88 -8.43 -28.90
C THR A 39 -25.16 -7.60 -28.68
N CYS A 40 -25.81 -7.17 -29.76
CA CYS A 40 -27.06 -6.43 -29.66
C CYS A 40 -28.21 -7.34 -29.17
N ALA A 41 -28.98 -6.88 -28.19
CA ALA A 41 -30.10 -7.65 -27.65
C ALA A 41 -31.34 -7.78 -28.57
N ILE A 42 -31.35 -7.10 -29.73
CA ILE A 42 -32.48 -7.12 -30.68
C ILE A 42 -32.10 -7.92 -31.93
N CYS A 43 -31.03 -7.51 -32.62
CA CYS A 43 -30.61 -8.15 -33.87
C CYS A 43 -29.54 -9.23 -33.71
N GLY A 44 -28.83 -9.28 -32.57
CA GLY A 44 -27.75 -10.25 -32.36
C GLY A 44 -26.39 -9.85 -32.96
N ASP A 45 -26.29 -8.72 -33.66
CA ASP A 45 -25.03 -8.29 -34.28
C ASP A 45 -23.97 -7.90 -33.23
N SER A 46 -22.70 -8.17 -33.53
CA SER A 46 -21.57 -7.66 -32.76
C SER A 46 -21.32 -6.18 -33.05
N PHE A 47 -21.18 -5.39 -32.00
CA PHE A 47 -20.89 -3.96 -32.10
C PHE A 47 -19.96 -3.52 -30.97
N VAL A 48 -19.20 -2.46 -31.21
CA VAL A 48 -18.33 -1.86 -30.20
C VAL A 48 -19.12 -0.80 -29.42
N GLY A 49 -19.18 -0.93 -28.10
CA GLY A 49 -19.96 -0.03 -27.25
C GLY A 49 -19.45 0.09 -25.82
N TYR A 50 -20.09 0.94 -25.01
CA TYR A 50 -19.79 1.05 -23.58
C TYR A 50 -20.27 -0.20 -22.82
N PRO A 51 -19.75 -0.48 -21.61
CA PRO A 51 -20.10 -1.70 -20.88
C PRO A 51 -21.61 -1.84 -20.60
N ARG A 52 -22.34 -0.72 -20.53
CA ARG A 52 -23.80 -0.64 -20.33
C ARG A 52 -24.62 -0.52 -21.62
N SER A 53 -23.99 -0.45 -22.79
CA SER A 53 -24.71 -0.43 -24.08
C SER A 53 -25.42 -1.76 -24.32
N LYS A 54 -26.70 -1.72 -24.70
CA LYS A 54 -27.53 -2.91 -24.98
C LYS A 54 -27.83 -3.14 -26.46
N TYR A 55 -27.76 -2.07 -27.25
CA TYR A 55 -28.21 -2.07 -28.65
C TYR A 55 -27.12 -1.52 -29.55
N CYS A 56 -27.03 -2.04 -30.77
CA CYS A 56 -26.21 -1.47 -31.83
C CYS A 56 -26.70 -0.06 -32.21
N PRO A 57 -25.89 0.75 -32.92
CA PRO A 57 -26.24 2.14 -33.25
C PRO A 57 -27.58 2.29 -33.99
N THR A 58 -27.91 1.34 -34.88
CA THR A 58 -29.16 1.33 -35.65
C THR A 58 -30.36 1.02 -34.76
N CYS A 59 -30.38 -0.16 -34.11
CA CYS A 59 -31.49 -0.55 -33.24
C CYS A 59 -31.68 0.41 -32.05
N ARG A 60 -30.61 1.08 -31.59
CA ARG A 60 -30.71 2.11 -30.55
C ARG A 60 -31.61 3.28 -30.98
N ILE A 61 -31.52 3.71 -32.23
CA ILE A 61 -32.34 4.80 -32.76
C ILE A 61 -33.81 4.40 -32.74
N ASP A 62 -34.12 3.18 -33.17
CA ASP A 62 -35.50 2.68 -33.21
C ASP A 62 -36.11 2.55 -31.82
N VAL A 63 -35.35 2.01 -30.87
CA VAL A 63 -35.75 1.95 -29.45
C VAL A 63 -35.99 3.35 -28.89
N GLN A 64 -35.14 4.32 -29.21
CA GLN A 64 -35.31 5.70 -28.76
C GLN A 64 -36.56 6.36 -29.36
N LYS A 65 -36.83 6.16 -30.65
CA LYS A 65 -38.04 6.65 -31.32
C LYS A 65 -39.30 6.07 -30.67
N GLU A 66 -39.32 4.76 -30.42
CA GLU A 66 -40.47 4.10 -29.81
C GLU A 66 -40.67 4.54 -28.35
N GLN A 67 -39.60 4.70 -27.58
CA GLN A 67 -39.67 5.25 -26.21
C GLN A 67 -40.19 6.69 -26.22
N ALA A 68 -39.75 7.54 -27.15
CA ALA A 68 -40.23 8.90 -27.29
C ALA A 68 -41.72 8.94 -27.67
N ARG A 69 -42.16 8.08 -28.59
CA ARG A 69 -43.57 7.93 -28.97
C ARG A 69 -44.43 7.54 -27.77
N LYS A 70 -44.01 6.52 -27.00
CA LYS A 70 -44.70 6.11 -25.76
C LYS A 70 -44.77 7.23 -24.72
N ARG A 71 -43.69 7.98 -24.52
CA ARG A 71 -43.68 9.14 -23.61
C ARG A 71 -44.64 10.24 -24.05
N ARG A 72 -44.70 10.55 -25.35
CA ARG A 72 -45.66 11.53 -25.91
C ARG A 72 -47.11 11.07 -25.76
N LYS A 73 -47.38 9.79 -25.99
CA LYS A 73 -48.73 9.20 -25.87
C LYS A 73 -49.22 9.16 -24.41
N ASN A 74 -48.38 8.69 -23.50
CA ASN A 74 -48.79 8.47 -22.11
C ASN A 74 -48.77 9.77 -21.27
N GLY A 75 -47.99 10.77 -21.69
CA GLY A 75 -47.77 11.98 -20.91
C GLY A 75 -47.01 11.72 -19.60
N PRO A 76 -46.79 12.77 -18.78
CA PRO A 76 -46.19 12.61 -17.47
C PRO A 76 -47.19 11.96 -16.50
N ALA A 77 -46.75 10.94 -15.77
CA ALA A 77 -47.58 10.27 -14.77
C ALA A 77 -48.02 11.21 -13.63
N ARG A 78 -47.23 12.25 -13.34
CA ARG A 78 -47.52 13.28 -12.35
C ARG A 78 -47.31 14.66 -12.95
N LYS A 79 -48.22 15.59 -12.67
CA LYS A 79 -48.10 16.99 -13.08
C LYS A 79 -47.11 17.70 -12.14
N LEU A 80 -46.17 18.46 -12.71
CA LEU A 80 -45.30 19.31 -11.89
C LEU A 80 -46.16 20.39 -11.20
N GLY A 81 -45.87 20.67 -9.93
CA GLY A 81 -46.64 21.61 -9.11
C GLY A 81 -47.89 21.02 -8.44
N SER A 82 -48.24 19.75 -8.69
CA SER A 82 -49.31 19.09 -7.92
C SER A 82 -48.87 18.79 -6.48
N ILE A 83 -49.83 18.58 -5.58
CA ILE A 83 -49.58 18.15 -4.21
C ILE A 83 -49.54 16.62 -4.14
N ASP A 84 -48.52 16.06 -3.49
CA ASP A 84 -48.33 14.62 -3.26
C ASP A 84 -47.95 14.37 -1.78
N ILE A 85 -48.00 13.12 -1.33
CA ILE A 85 -47.79 12.72 0.08
C ILE A 85 -46.41 12.07 0.24
N CYS A 86 -45.64 12.54 1.23
CA CYS A 86 -44.30 12.02 1.50
C CYS A 86 -44.36 10.59 2.03
N GLN A 87 -43.64 9.65 1.41
CA GLN A 87 -43.59 8.25 1.85
C GLN A 87 -42.84 8.02 3.18
N ALA A 88 -42.14 9.04 3.70
CA ALA A 88 -41.38 8.94 4.95
C ALA A 88 -42.12 9.55 6.14
N CYS A 89 -42.62 10.78 6.02
CA CYS A 89 -43.31 11.49 7.10
C CYS A 89 -44.83 11.60 6.93
N GLY A 90 -45.39 11.28 5.76
CA GLY A 90 -46.82 11.42 5.48
C GLY A 90 -47.30 12.85 5.18
N GLU A 91 -46.42 13.85 5.24
CA GLU A 91 -46.79 15.24 4.95
C GLU A 91 -46.97 15.52 3.46
N LYS A 92 -47.85 16.47 3.15
CA LYS A 92 -48.11 16.95 1.78
C LYS A 92 -46.95 17.83 1.30
N TYR A 93 -46.54 17.65 0.05
CA TYR A 93 -45.50 18.47 -0.58
C TYR A 93 -45.82 18.77 -2.04
N VAL A 94 -45.22 19.85 -2.57
CA VAL A 94 -45.34 20.22 -3.99
C VAL A 94 -44.33 19.41 -4.82
N VAL A 95 -44.82 18.72 -5.85
CA VAL A 95 -44.00 17.87 -6.71
C VAL A 95 -43.15 18.74 -7.64
N ALA A 96 -41.83 18.72 -7.43
CA ALA A 96 -40.84 19.37 -8.30
C ALA A 96 -40.26 18.40 -9.35
N GLY A 97 -40.39 17.08 -9.14
CA GLY A 97 -39.86 16.08 -10.07
C GLY A 97 -40.72 14.83 -10.20
N GLY A 98 -40.80 14.28 -11.41
CA GLY A 98 -41.63 13.10 -11.72
C GLY A 98 -41.23 11.80 -11.01
N LEU A 99 -40.03 11.75 -10.40
CA LEU A 99 -39.53 10.62 -9.59
C LEU A 99 -39.41 10.97 -8.09
N GLN A 100 -39.84 12.16 -7.67
CA GLN A 100 -39.78 12.58 -6.28
C GLN A 100 -40.73 11.71 -5.44
N ARG A 101 -40.23 11.06 -4.38
CA ARG A 101 -41.02 10.20 -3.49
C ARG A 101 -41.19 10.79 -2.09
N TYR A 102 -40.38 11.79 -1.77
CA TYR A 102 -40.25 12.38 -0.45
C TYR A 102 -40.30 13.91 -0.57
N CYS A 103 -40.71 14.57 0.51
CA CYS A 103 -40.59 16.02 0.61
C CYS A 103 -39.10 16.44 0.61
N PRO A 104 -38.78 17.73 0.33
CA PRO A 104 -37.40 18.22 0.29
C PRO A 104 -36.61 17.92 1.57
N GLU A 105 -37.25 18.06 2.74
CA GLU A 105 -36.64 17.81 4.05
C GLU A 105 -36.25 16.34 4.26
N CYS A 106 -37.16 15.40 3.93
CA CYS A 106 -36.89 13.97 4.12
C CYS A 106 -36.05 13.36 2.99
N GLY A 107 -36.08 13.96 1.80
CA GLY A 107 -35.52 13.37 0.58
C GLY A 107 -34.03 13.12 0.68
N GLU A 108 -33.25 14.08 1.17
CA GLU A 108 -31.80 13.92 1.27
C GLU A 108 -31.41 12.81 2.25
N THR A 109 -32.03 12.77 3.42
CA THR A 109 -31.74 11.80 4.47
C THR A 109 -32.10 10.38 4.04
N VAL A 110 -33.35 10.15 3.61
CA VAL A 110 -33.84 8.81 3.28
C VAL A 110 -33.14 8.24 2.04
N VAL A 111 -32.89 9.07 1.02
CA VAL A 111 -32.14 8.62 -0.16
C VAL A 111 -30.69 8.29 0.21
N SER A 112 -30.05 9.12 1.03
CA SER A 112 -28.68 8.86 1.50
C SER A 112 -28.58 7.57 2.31
N GLU A 113 -29.53 7.31 3.21
CA GLU A 113 -29.61 6.08 4.00
C GLU A 113 -29.84 4.85 3.14
N THR A 114 -30.78 4.92 2.20
CA THR A 114 -31.06 3.83 1.26
C THR A 114 -29.81 3.48 0.42
N ILE A 115 -29.11 4.50 -0.10
CA ILE A 115 -27.86 4.31 -0.85
C ILE A 115 -26.78 3.70 0.05
N ARG A 116 -26.64 4.16 1.29
CA ARG A 116 -25.67 3.61 2.26
C ARG A 116 -25.99 2.15 2.56
N GLU A 117 -27.25 1.81 2.77
CA GLU A 117 -27.70 0.44 3.04
C GLU A 117 -27.41 -0.48 1.84
N GLN A 118 -27.80 -0.07 0.63
CA GLN A 118 -27.50 -0.83 -0.59
C GLN A 118 -25.99 -1.05 -0.78
N LYS A 119 -25.16 -0.02 -0.53
CA LYS A 119 -23.70 -0.15 -0.58
C LYS A 119 -23.16 -1.11 0.48
N ARG A 120 -23.71 -1.12 1.70
CA ARG A 120 -23.33 -2.05 2.76
C ARG A 120 -23.70 -3.49 2.39
N LYS A 121 -24.93 -3.72 1.91
CA LYS A 121 -25.40 -5.03 1.44
C LYS A 121 -24.50 -5.57 0.33
N TYR A 122 -24.25 -4.77 -0.70
CA TYR A 122 -23.35 -5.15 -1.79
C TYR A 122 -21.93 -5.48 -1.28
N ALA A 123 -21.36 -4.64 -0.41
CA ALA A 123 -20.02 -4.86 0.15
C ALA A 123 -19.94 -6.12 1.02
N PHE A 124 -21.02 -6.45 1.73
CA PHE A 124 -21.12 -7.67 2.52
C PHE A 124 -21.18 -8.91 1.62
N GLU A 125 -22.08 -8.92 0.65
CA GLU A 125 -22.24 -10.02 -0.32
C GLU A 125 -20.96 -10.29 -1.12
N HIS A 126 -20.20 -9.24 -1.46
CA HIS A 126 -18.99 -9.33 -2.29
C HIS A 126 -17.68 -9.27 -1.47
N LYS A 127 -17.75 -9.47 -0.15
CA LYS A 127 -16.60 -9.36 0.76
C LYS A 127 -15.50 -10.35 0.39
N ASP A 128 -15.84 -11.61 0.18
CA ASP A 128 -14.86 -12.68 -0.03
C ASP A 128 -14.13 -12.52 -1.36
N TYR A 129 -14.88 -12.27 -2.44
CA TYR A 129 -14.32 -11.95 -3.74
C TYR A 129 -13.36 -10.74 -3.67
N THR A 130 -13.77 -9.68 -2.99
CA THR A 130 -12.97 -8.46 -2.86
C THR A 130 -11.69 -8.70 -2.05
N ASN A 131 -11.78 -9.49 -0.97
CA ASN A 131 -10.65 -9.83 -0.12
C ASN A 131 -9.64 -10.73 -0.85
N ALA A 132 -10.12 -11.76 -1.54
CA ALA A 132 -9.29 -12.65 -2.35
C ALA A 132 -8.53 -11.88 -3.43
N ARG A 133 -9.25 -11.04 -4.21
CA ARG A 133 -8.63 -10.19 -5.23
C ARG A 133 -7.59 -9.22 -4.64
N ARG A 134 -7.87 -8.61 -3.49
CA ARG A 134 -6.91 -7.73 -2.81
C ARG A 134 -5.68 -8.49 -2.31
N ALA A 135 -5.84 -9.70 -1.80
CA ALA A 135 -4.73 -10.55 -1.35
C ALA A 135 -3.83 -10.91 -2.53
N GLU A 136 -4.41 -11.32 -3.66
CA GLU A 136 -3.70 -11.62 -4.90
C GLU A 136 -2.89 -10.42 -5.41
N LEU A 137 -3.52 -9.24 -5.49
CA LEU A 137 -2.86 -8.01 -5.91
C LEU A 137 -1.75 -7.59 -4.94
N ARG A 138 -1.89 -7.90 -3.64
CA ARG A 138 -0.87 -7.61 -2.63
C ARG A 138 0.36 -8.50 -2.75
N ASN A 139 0.19 -9.73 -3.24
CA ASN A 139 1.25 -10.71 -3.29
C ASN A 139 2.43 -10.25 -4.18
N ASN A 140 3.66 -10.32 -3.66
CA ASN A 140 4.91 -10.05 -4.37
C ASN A 140 4.95 -8.72 -5.14
N ARG A 141 4.21 -7.72 -4.65
CA ARG A 141 4.13 -6.41 -5.28
C ARG A 141 5.35 -5.55 -4.99
N LYS A 142 5.84 -5.58 -3.76
CA LYS A 142 6.89 -4.67 -3.32
C LYS A 142 8.25 -5.24 -3.61
N ILE A 143 9.22 -4.38 -3.86
CA ILE A 143 10.62 -4.77 -4.08
C ILE A 143 11.47 -4.30 -2.91
N CYS A 144 12.31 -5.20 -2.41
CA CYS A 144 13.25 -4.88 -1.35
C CYS A 144 14.33 -3.92 -1.87
N VAL A 145 14.48 -2.75 -1.25
CA VAL A 145 15.52 -1.77 -1.62
C VAL A 145 16.96 -2.26 -1.38
N VAL A 146 17.14 -3.30 -0.58
CA VAL A 146 18.47 -3.85 -0.27
C VAL A 146 18.86 -4.99 -1.19
N CYS A 147 17.99 -5.99 -1.37
CA CYS A 147 18.30 -7.21 -2.11
C CYS A 147 17.56 -7.33 -3.47
N GLY A 148 16.66 -6.41 -3.80
CA GLY A 148 15.90 -6.42 -5.05
C GLY A 148 14.81 -7.50 -5.15
N LYS A 149 14.67 -8.38 -4.16
CA LYS A 149 13.69 -9.47 -4.19
C LYS A 149 12.25 -8.93 -4.01
N PRO A 150 11.27 -9.47 -4.76
CA PRO A 150 9.87 -9.16 -4.53
C PRO A 150 9.41 -9.74 -3.19
N PHE A 151 8.58 -9.01 -2.46
CA PHE A 151 8.05 -9.43 -1.18
C PHE A 151 6.64 -8.88 -0.92
N SER A 152 5.96 -9.53 0.02
CA SER A 152 4.62 -9.18 0.49
C SER A 152 4.72 -8.57 1.89
N SER A 153 4.14 -7.38 2.10
CA SER A 153 3.97 -6.83 3.44
C SER A 153 2.71 -5.99 3.55
N LEU A 154 2.04 -6.08 4.71
CA LEU A 154 0.84 -5.31 5.04
C LEU A 154 1.18 -3.84 5.35
N GLY A 155 2.28 -3.63 6.09
CA GLY A 155 2.71 -2.30 6.52
C GLY A 155 3.46 -1.49 5.47
N PRO A 156 4.06 -0.34 5.83
CA PRO A 156 4.81 0.53 4.92
C PRO A 156 6.23 0.03 4.60
N SER A 157 6.62 -1.15 5.10
CA SER A 157 7.98 -1.69 4.95
C SER A 157 8.44 -1.72 3.48
N VAL A 158 9.73 -1.38 3.30
CA VAL A 158 10.47 -1.39 2.03
C VAL A 158 11.52 -2.51 1.96
N THR A 159 11.67 -3.30 3.02
CA THR A 159 12.65 -4.38 3.14
C THR A 159 11.94 -5.72 3.37
N CYS A 160 12.48 -6.79 2.79
CA CYS A 160 11.87 -8.13 2.86
C CYS A 160 12.13 -8.85 4.18
N SER A 161 13.23 -8.57 4.87
CA SER A 161 13.65 -9.26 6.09
C SER A 161 14.25 -8.30 7.12
N PRO A 162 14.36 -8.70 8.40
CA PRO A 162 15.05 -7.93 9.44
C PRO A 162 16.51 -7.62 9.09
N GLU A 163 17.21 -8.54 8.43
CA GLU A 163 18.59 -8.33 7.95
C GLU A 163 18.66 -7.20 6.92
N CYS A 164 17.76 -7.20 5.95
CA CYS A 164 17.65 -6.12 4.98
C CYS A 164 17.24 -4.80 5.65
N ALA A 165 16.43 -4.83 6.70
CA ALA A 165 16.08 -3.63 7.47
C ALA A 165 17.29 -3.04 8.21
N ALA A 166 18.11 -3.89 8.84
CA ALA A 166 19.35 -3.47 9.50
C ALA A 166 20.36 -2.89 8.49
N GLU A 167 20.51 -3.54 7.34
CA GLU A 167 21.38 -3.08 6.26
C GLU A 167 20.89 -1.74 5.67
N GLN A 168 19.59 -1.58 5.46
CA GLN A 168 19.02 -0.30 5.02
C GLN A 168 19.28 0.81 6.06
N LYS A 169 19.11 0.51 7.35
CA LYS A 169 19.41 1.46 8.44
C LYS A 169 20.88 1.88 8.42
N ARG A 170 21.81 0.92 8.23
CA ARG A 170 23.24 1.19 8.09
C ARG A 170 23.54 2.11 6.89
N ARG A 171 23.01 1.80 5.71
CA ARG A 171 23.17 2.63 4.50
C ARG A 171 22.65 4.05 4.71
N ASN A 172 21.46 4.18 5.31
CA ASN A 172 20.88 5.49 5.62
C ASN A 172 21.78 6.29 6.58
N GLN A 173 22.33 5.66 7.61
CA GLN A 173 23.24 6.32 8.55
C GLN A 173 24.54 6.74 7.86
N ALA A 174 25.11 5.90 6.99
CA ALA A 174 26.31 6.22 6.22
C ALA A 174 26.08 7.44 5.31
N VAL A 175 24.93 7.54 4.65
CA VAL A 175 24.55 8.72 3.85
C VAL A 175 24.51 9.98 4.71
N VAL A 176 23.93 9.90 5.92
CA VAL A 176 23.87 11.03 6.86
C VAL A 176 25.27 11.44 7.33
N ASP A 177 26.14 10.48 7.65
CA ASP A 177 27.51 10.74 8.11
C ASP A 177 28.37 11.39 7.01
N VAL A 178 28.22 10.94 5.76
CA VAL A 178 28.87 11.55 4.60
C VAL A 178 28.40 12.99 4.40
N LYS A 179 27.08 13.24 4.48
CA LYS A 179 26.52 14.61 4.40
C LYS A 179 27.02 15.52 5.53
N ARG A 180 27.35 14.96 6.69
CA ARG A 180 27.94 15.67 7.84
C ARG A 180 29.47 15.80 7.76
N GLY A 181 30.12 15.27 6.72
CA GLY A 181 31.58 15.27 6.57
C GLY A 181 32.33 14.31 7.51
N ARG A 182 31.63 13.39 8.18
CA ARG A 182 32.22 12.43 9.15
C ARG A 182 32.73 11.13 8.52
N ALA A 183 32.43 10.90 7.25
CA ALA A 183 32.77 9.66 6.55
C ALA A 183 32.98 9.87 5.05
N SER A 184 33.79 8.99 4.45
CA SER A 184 33.95 8.92 3.00
C SER A 184 32.71 8.33 2.31
N PRO A 185 32.32 8.80 1.11
CA PRO A 185 31.25 8.22 0.30
C PRO A 185 31.35 6.70 0.09
N ALA A 186 32.56 6.14 0.09
CA ALA A 186 32.79 4.69 -0.03
C ALA A 186 32.07 3.88 1.07
N ARG A 187 31.81 4.47 2.24
CA ARG A 187 31.09 3.83 3.36
C ARG A 187 29.63 3.49 3.04
N ILE A 188 29.02 4.16 2.07
CA ILE A 188 27.63 3.93 1.66
C ILE A 188 27.48 2.55 1.00
N PHE A 189 28.43 2.17 0.15
CA PHE A 189 28.41 0.93 -0.63
C PHE A 189 29.25 -0.19 0.00
N GLY A 190 30.22 0.15 0.86
CA GLY A 190 31.07 -0.82 1.52
C GLY A 190 30.26 -1.82 2.35
N LYS A 191 30.60 -3.12 2.21
CA LYS A 191 30.15 -4.15 3.15
C LYS A 191 30.71 -3.79 4.53
N MET A 192 29.89 -3.95 5.56
CA MET A 192 30.36 -3.81 6.94
C MET A 192 31.15 -5.08 7.27
N ASP A 193 32.40 -5.15 6.83
CA ASP A 193 33.29 -6.17 7.35
C ASP A 193 33.38 -5.92 8.85
N ARG A 194 32.94 -6.89 9.65
CA ARG A 194 33.36 -6.99 11.05
C ARG A 194 34.84 -7.37 11.04
N THR A 195 35.70 -6.52 10.47
CA THR A 195 37.16 -6.69 10.49
C THR A 195 37.71 -6.69 11.91
N THR A 196 36.90 -6.26 12.87
CA THR A 196 37.25 -6.16 14.28
C THR A 196 36.61 -7.34 15.01
N PRO A 197 37.38 -8.37 15.40
CA PRO A 197 36.85 -9.48 16.17
C PRO A 197 36.25 -8.96 17.49
N GLN A 198 35.13 -9.54 17.90
CA GLN A 198 34.42 -9.19 19.13
C GLN A 198 34.62 -10.32 20.15
N SER A 199 35.08 -9.98 21.35
CA SER A 199 35.29 -10.96 22.44
C SER A 199 33.97 -11.40 23.08
N GLY A 200 32.93 -10.54 23.04
CA GLY A 200 31.69 -10.71 23.80
C GLY A 200 31.82 -10.49 25.31
N ILE A 201 33.03 -10.19 25.82
CA ILE A 201 33.32 -10.08 27.25
C ILE A 201 33.54 -8.61 27.62
N PRO A 202 32.78 -8.04 28.57
CA PRO A 202 32.97 -6.66 29.03
C PRO A 202 34.41 -6.39 29.47
N GLY A 203 35.01 -5.32 28.94
CA GLY A 203 36.38 -4.93 29.24
C GLY A 203 37.45 -5.53 28.32
N ILE A 204 37.14 -6.55 27.52
CA ILE A 204 38.09 -7.13 26.54
C ILE A 204 37.70 -6.66 25.15
N THR A 205 38.53 -5.85 24.50
CA THR A 205 38.25 -5.26 23.18
C THR A 205 39.41 -5.47 22.22
N TRP A 206 39.17 -5.49 20.90
CA TRP A 206 40.25 -5.68 19.93
C TRP A 206 40.95 -4.36 19.59
N HIS A 207 42.27 -4.31 19.76
CA HIS A 207 43.10 -3.17 19.42
C HIS A 207 43.60 -3.24 17.97
N LYS A 208 42.96 -2.48 17.07
CA LYS A 208 43.17 -2.56 15.62
C LYS A 208 44.61 -2.35 15.15
N GLN A 209 45.32 -1.38 15.72
CA GLN A 209 46.69 -1.04 15.27
C GLN A 209 47.73 -2.09 15.65
N ARG A 210 47.49 -2.82 16.75
CA ARG A 210 48.45 -3.80 17.30
C ARG A 210 48.00 -5.24 17.07
N GLN A 211 46.80 -5.44 16.52
CA GLN A 211 46.18 -6.74 16.30
C GLN A 211 46.22 -7.65 17.55
N LYS A 212 45.88 -7.08 18.71
CA LYS A 212 45.90 -7.74 20.02
C LYS A 212 44.62 -7.42 20.81
N TRP A 213 44.29 -8.26 21.78
CA TRP A 213 43.17 -8.06 22.70
C TRP A 213 43.56 -7.14 23.85
N GLN A 214 42.91 -6.00 23.96
CA GLN A 214 43.08 -5.03 25.04
C GLN A 214 42.14 -5.34 26.20
N LEU A 215 42.69 -5.47 27.40
CA LEU A 215 41.92 -5.57 28.64
C LEU A 215 41.87 -4.22 29.37
N VAL A 216 40.66 -3.77 29.67
CA VAL A 216 40.36 -2.61 30.51
C VAL A 216 39.37 -3.06 31.58
N ILE A 217 39.71 -2.85 32.85
CA ILE A 217 38.80 -3.09 33.98
C ILE A 217 38.43 -1.71 34.55
N GLY A 218 37.13 -1.39 34.54
CA GLY A 218 36.65 -0.05 34.86
C GLY A 218 37.17 1.00 33.87
N LYS A 219 37.96 1.97 34.37
CA LYS A 219 38.65 2.98 33.55
C LYS A 219 40.17 2.75 33.44
N LYS A 220 40.69 1.66 34.01
CA LYS A 220 42.14 1.37 34.06
C LYS A 220 42.51 0.38 32.96
N TYR A 221 43.49 0.76 32.14
CA TYR A 221 44.10 -0.11 31.14
C TYR A 221 45.06 -1.09 31.83
N ILE A 222 44.97 -2.38 31.48
CA ILE A 222 45.81 -3.44 32.06
C ILE A 222 46.90 -3.86 31.06
N GLY A 223 46.51 -4.21 29.83
CA GLY A 223 47.47 -4.75 28.87
C GLY A 223 46.87 -5.19 27.54
N LEU A 224 47.76 -5.61 26.63
CA LEU A 224 47.46 -6.20 25.34
C LEU A 224 47.88 -7.68 25.32
N PHE A 225 46.98 -8.54 24.89
CA PHE A 225 47.10 -10.00 24.91
C PHE A 225 46.99 -10.58 23.49
N GLY A 226 47.60 -11.74 23.25
CA GLY A 226 47.55 -12.40 21.95
C GLY A 226 46.20 -13.05 21.69
N THR A 227 45.61 -13.66 22.72
CA THR A 227 44.35 -14.41 22.64
C THR A 227 43.28 -13.85 23.59
N VAL A 228 42.01 -14.22 23.36
CA VAL A 228 40.90 -13.84 24.26
C VAL A 228 41.05 -14.53 25.62
N GLU A 229 41.56 -15.77 25.63
CA GLU A 229 41.73 -16.58 26.83
C GLU A 229 42.80 -16.00 27.76
N GLU A 230 43.93 -15.54 27.21
CA GLU A 230 44.96 -14.83 27.98
C GLU A 230 44.40 -13.55 28.62
N ALA A 231 43.64 -12.75 27.86
CA ALA A 231 43.00 -11.56 28.39
C ALA A 231 41.97 -11.88 29.48
N LEU A 232 41.25 -13.00 29.35
CA LEU A 232 40.29 -13.46 30.36
C LEU A 232 40.98 -13.96 31.63
N HIS A 233 42.09 -14.69 31.50
CA HIS A 233 42.90 -15.13 32.62
C HIS A 233 43.46 -13.94 33.41
N ALA A 234 44.06 -12.98 32.71
CA ALA A 234 44.55 -11.74 33.32
C ALA A 234 43.43 -10.95 34.01
N LYS A 235 42.22 -10.94 33.43
CA LYS A 235 41.05 -10.32 34.05
C LYS A 235 40.68 -11.00 35.37
N ARG A 236 40.62 -12.34 35.40
CA ARG A 236 40.30 -13.11 36.63
C ARG A 236 41.34 -12.89 37.72
N GLN A 237 42.63 -12.95 37.38
CA GLN A 237 43.71 -12.71 38.35
C GLN A 237 43.63 -11.31 38.97
N MET A 238 43.29 -10.29 38.19
CA MET A 238 43.18 -8.91 38.67
C MET A 238 41.91 -8.69 39.51
N GLU A 239 40.80 -9.34 39.16
CA GLU A 239 39.57 -9.33 39.96
C GLU A 239 39.76 -10.07 41.30
N GLU A 240 40.50 -11.19 41.31
CA GLU A 240 40.87 -11.91 42.53
C GLU A 240 41.85 -11.12 43.39
N TYR A 241 42.85 -10.46 42.78
CA TYR A 241 43.77 -9.58 43.49
C TYR A 241 43.05 -8.41 44.17
N SER A 242 42.10 -7.77 43.47
CA SER A 242 41.25 -6.71 44.04
C SER A 242 40.42 -7.22 45.21
N LYS A 243 39.79 -8.41 45.09
CA LYS A 243 39.01 -9.02 46.17
C LYS A 243 39.83 -9.37 47.41
N ASN A 244 41.12 -9.64 47.26
CA ASN A 244 42.02 -9.99 48.36
C ASN A 244 42.69 -8.76 49.00
N HIS A 245 42.56 -7.56 48.41
CA HIS A 245 43.20 -6.32 48.86
C HIS A 245 42.20 -5.17 49.09
N ASP A 246 40.91 -5.47 49.10
CA ASP A 246 39.81 -4.63 49.58
C ASP A 246 39.32 -5.15 50.95
#